data_AF-A0A832DSD5-F1
#
_entry.id   AF-A0A832DSD5-F1
#
_cell.length_a   1.000
_cell.length_b   1.000
_cell.length_c   1.000
_cell.angle_alpha   90.00
_cell.angle_beta   90.00
_cell.angle_gamma   90.00
#
_symmetry.space_group_name_H-M   'P 1'
#
loop_
_entity.id
_entity.type
_entity.pdbx_description
1 polymer ?
#
loop_
_entity_poly.entity_id
_entity_poly.type
_entity_poly.pdbx_seq_one_letter_code
_entity_poly.pdbx_strand_id
1 'polypeptide(L)'
;MEVEYIIEKLGEYLGGIDVEKVKKALGNRPTGVERILGIVAEEEEGLDRLECMRIKTFIDAYKEEERRLVALYRELKTSGVAPSDMASLKRKIKHVKRQIRIYREMGKRCQTHQGRSVTSRGQTPEFTSQQ
;
A
#
# COMPACT_ATOMS: atom_id res chain seq x y z
N MET A 1 26.02 13.76 -11.48
CA MET A 1 27.04 13.30 -12.45
C MET A 1 26.78 11.83 -12.80
N GLU A 2 25.71 11.54 -13.56
CA GLU A 2 25.42 10.15 -14.02
C GLU A 2 24.89 10.13 -15.47
N VAL A 3 24.13 11.15 -15.87
CA VAL A 3 23.53 11.23 -17.22
C VAL A 3 24.57 11.46 -18.33
N GLU A 4 25.59 12.29 -18.09
CA GLU A 4 26.64 12.58 -19.08
C GLU A 4 27.50 11.35 -19.38
N TYR A 5 27.83 10.57 -18.35
CA TYR A 5 28.65 9.37 -18.48
C TYR A 5 27.97 8.27 -19.30
N ILE A 6 26.66 8.08 -19.10
CA ILE A 6 25.86 7.09 -19.85
C ILE A 6 25.81 7.47 -21.33
N ILE A 7 25.62 8.75 -21.62
CA ILE A 7 25.47 9.26 -22.97
C ILE A 7 26.78 9.17 -23.75
N GLU A 8 27.90 9.57 -23.17
CA GLU A 8 29.20 9.54 -23.85
C GLU A 8 29.71 8.12 -24.06
N LYS A 9 29.44 7.22 -23.12
CA LYS A 9 30.02 5.87 -23.12
C LYS A 9 29.15 4.80 -23.80
N LEU A 10 27.82 4.99 -23.83
CA LEU A 10 26.89 4.08 -24.51
C LEU A 10 26.36 4.65 -25.83
N GLY A 11 26.68 5.89 -26.18
CA GLY A 11 26.28 6.54 -27.43
C GLY A 11 26.72 5.77 -28.69
N GLU A 12 27.91 5.16 -28.69
CA GLU A 12 28.39 4.31 -29.79
C GLU A 12 27.50 3.07 -30.03
N TYR A 13 26.86 2.55 -28.99
CA TYR A 13 26.05 1.33 -29.05
C TYR A 13 24.57 1.60 -29.35
N LEU A 14 24.15 2.86 -29.39
CA LEU A 14 22.74 3.27 -29.57
C LEU A 14 22.35 3.49 -31.04
N GLY A 15 23.15 3.02 -32.00
CA GLY A 15 22.69 2.80 -33.38
C GLY A 15 22.14 4.04 -34.10
N GLY A 16 22.89 5.14 -34.11
CA GLY A 16 22.53 6.34 -34.90
C GLY A 16 21.57 7.30 -34.21
N ILE A 17 21.35 7.15 -32.90
CA ILE A 17 20.61 8.14 -32.10
C ILE A 17 21.48 9.38 -31.89
N ASP A 18 21.04 10.51 -32.44
CA ASP A 18 21.66 11.83 -32.27
C ASP A 18 21.62 12.28 -30.81
N VAL A 19 22.77 12.14 -30.16
CA VAL A 19 23.01 12.37 -28.74
C VAL A 19 22.65 13.81 -28.32
N GLU A 20 22.88 14.79 -29.18
CA GLU A 20 22.59 16.19 -28.85
C GLU A 20 21.08 16.45 -28.84
N LYS A 21 20.32 15.84 -29.75
CA LYS A 21 18.85 15.87 -29.73
C LYS A 21 18.28 15.22 -28.47
N VAL A 22 18.87 14.12 -28.02
CA VAL A 22 18.46 13.43 -26.79
C VAL A 22 18.78 14.28 -25.56
N LYS A 23 19.98 14.87 -25.46
CA LYS A 23 20.32 15.82 -24.38
C LYS A 23 19.34 17.00 -24.35
N LYS A 24 18.95 17.55 -25.50
CA LYS A 24 18.01 18.68 -25.60
C LYS A 24 16.57 18.30 -25.25
N ALA A 25 16.15 17.08 -25.56
CA ALA A 25 14.83 16.55 -25.18
C ALA A 25 14.75 16.17 -23.69
N LEU A 26 15.82 15.60 -23.13
CA LEU A 26 15.89 15.17 -21.74
C LEU A 26 16.17 16.31 -20.76
N GLY A 27 16.90 17.34 -21.17
CA GLY A 27 17.18 18.52 -20.36
C GLY A 27 15.94 19.27 -19.87
N ASN A 28 14.78 19.03 -20.50
CA ASN A 28 13.51 19.68 -20.16
C ASN A 28 12.53 18.82 -19.34
N ARG A 29 12.73 17.50 -19.20
CA ARG A 29 11.80 16.63 -18.44
C ARG A 29 12.51 15.41 -17.81
N PRO A 30 12.76 15.41 -16.49
CA PRO A 30 13.33 14.24 -15.80
C PRO A 30 12.43 12.99 -15.85
N THR A 31 11.12 13.18 -16.01
CA THR A 31 10.10 12.12 -16.09
C THR A 31 10.18 11.24 -17.34
N GLY A 32 10.89 11.66 -18.39
CA GLY A 32 11.02 10.88 -19.62
C GLY A 32 11.98 9.69 -19.49
N VAL A 33 13.02 9.83 -18.68
CA VAL A 33 14.08 8.82 -18.50
C VAL A 33 13.56 7.62 -17.71
N GLU A 34 12.73 7.87 -16.69
CA GLU A 34 12.17 6.85 -15.81
C GLU A 34 11.26 5.86 -16.56
N ARG A 35 10.47 6.35 -17.52
CA ARG A 35 9.60 5.52 -18.37
C ARG A 35 10.39 4.64 -19.33
N ILE A 36 11.49 5.15 -19.89
CA ILE A 36 12.35 4.39 -20.82
C ILE A 36 13.12 3.30 -20.07
N LEU A 37 13.50 3.56 -18.81
CA LEU A 37 14.19 2.60 -17.94
C LEU A 37 13.26 1.56 -17.30
N GLY A 38 11.96 1.58 -17.60
CA GLY A 38 11.00 0.61 -17.05
C GLY A 38 10.77 0.77 -15.53
N ILE A 39 11.21 1.89 -14.95
CA ILE A 39 10.85 2.27 -13.59
C ILE A 39 9.43 2.82 -13.67
N VAL A 40 8.45 1.92 -13.71
CA VAL A 40 7.08 2.30 -13.36
C VAL A 40 7.11 2.55 -11.87
N ALA A 41 7.39 3.80 -11.48
CA ALA A 41 7.02 4.27 -10.16
C ALA A 41 5.49 4.26 -10.12
N GLU A 42 4.89 3.10 -9.87
CA GLU A 42 3.51 3.05 -9.41
C GLU A 42 3.50 3.88 -8.13
N GLU A 43 2.78 5.01 -8.20
CA GLU A 43 2.63 5.96 -7.09
C GLU A 43 2.31 5.18 -5.80
N GLU A 44 3.19 5.26 -4.79
CA GLU A 44 3.02 4.56 -3.49
C GLU A 44 1.61 4.76 -2.91
N GLU A 45 0.99 5.91 -3.19
CA GLU A 45 -0.39 6.24 -2.79
C GLU A 45 -1.46 5.28 -3.34
N GLY A 46 -1.26 4.71 -4.53
CA GLY A 46 -2.18 3.75 -5.15
C GLY A 46 -2.12 2.38 -4.49
N LEU A 47 -0.91 1.92 -4.19
CA LEU A 47 -0.65 0.62 -3.54
C LEU A 47 -1.17 0.61 -2.10
N ASP A 48 -0.97 1.69 -1.36
CA ASP A 48 -1.48 1.84 0.01
C ASP A 48 -3.02 1.81 0.05
N ARG A 49 -3.69 2.49 -0.89
CA ARG A 49 -5.16 2.46 -1.00
C ARG A 49 -5.68 1.06 -1.31
N LEU A 50 -5.03 0.34 -2.22
CA LEU A 50 -5.38 -1.04 -2.57
C LEU A 50 -5.18 -1.98 -1.37
N GLU A 51 -4.09 -1.83 -0.62
CA GLU A 51 -3.84 -2.60 0.60
C GLU A 51 -4.91 -2.35 1.65
N CYS A 52 -5.31 -1.08 1.84
CA CYS A 52 -6.36 -0.71 2.77
C CYS A 52 -7.74 -1.25 2.38
N MET A 53 -8.09 -1.24 1.09
CA MET A 53 -9.29 -1.90 0.61
C MET A 53 -9.24 -3.41 0.88
N ARG A 54 -8.10 -4.05 0.59
CA ARG A 54 -7.90 -5.49 0.83
C ARG A 54 -8.08 -5.86 2.30
N ILE A 55 -7.49 -5.08 3.22
CA ILE A 55 -7.67 -5.27 4.67
C ILE A 55 -9.14 -5.17 5.07
N LYS A 56 -9.87 -4.18 4.54
CA LYS A 56 -11.30 -4.00 4.82
C LYS A 56 -12.12 -5.22 4.35
N THR A 57 -11.86 -5.71 3.14
CA THR A 57 -12.51 -6.92 2.60
C THR A 57 -12.25 -8.14 3.48
N PHE A 58 -11.02 -8.33 3.96
CA PHE A 58 -10.72 -9.43 4.89
C PHE A 58 -11.48 -9.30 6.22
N ILE A 59 -11.55 -8.10 6.79
CA ILE A 59 -12.33 -7.87 8.02
C ILE A 59 -13.80 -8.27 7.82
N ASP A 60 -14.39 -7.88 6.70
CA ASP A 60 -15.80 -8.15 6.41
C ASP A 60 -16.04 -9.65 6.16
N ALA A 61 -15.14 -10.31 5.43
CA ALA A 61 -15.19 -11.76 5.23
C ALA A 61 -15.10 -12.54 6.56
N TYR A 62 -14.16 -12.17 7.45
CA TYR A 62 -14.04 -12.82 8.75
C TYR A 62 -15.22 -12.54 9.69
N LYS A 63 -15.82 -11.34 9.64
CA LYS A 63 -17.04 -11.04 10.39
C LYS A 63 -18.21 -11.91 9.94
N GLU A 64 -18.34 -12.12 8.63
CA GLU A 64 -19.38 -12.97 8.09
C GLU A 64 -19.18 -14.44 8.48
N GLU A 65 -17.94 -14.95 8.40
CA GLU A 65 -17.59 -16.28 8.91
C GLU A 65 -17.86 -16.39 10.42
N GLU A 66 -17.53 -15.38 11.23
CA GLU A 66 -17.83 -15.35 12.66
C GLU A 66 -19.33 -15.51 12.93
N ARG A 67 -20.18 -14.76 12.21
CA ARG A 67 -21.63 -14.84 12.35
C ARG A 67 -22.15 -16.25 12.03
N ARG A 68 -21.68 -16.84 10.93
CA ARG A 68 -22.07 -18.20 10.52
C ARG A 68 -21.66 -19.24 11.54
N LEU A 69 -20.42 -19.18 12.05
CA LEU A 69 -19.94 -20.13 13.05
C LEU A 69 -20.67 -19.98 14.39
N VAL A 70 -21.03 -18.76 14.79
CA VAL A 70 -21.82 -18.52 16.00
C VAL A 70 -23.26 -19.01 15.84
N ALA A 71 -23.87 -18.83 14.66
CA ALA A 71 -25.19 -19.37 14.35
C ALA A 71 -25.18 -20.90 14.45
N LEU A 72 -24.23 -21.55 13.76
CA LEU A 72 -24.05 -23.00 13.83
C LEU A 72 -23.84 -23.49 15.27
N TYR A 73 -23.02 -22.79 16.06
CA TYR A 73 -22.82 -23.14 17.47
C TYR A 73 -24.12 -23.09 18.28
N ARG A 74 -24.99 -22.11 18.01
CA ARG A 74 -26.30 -22.00 18.67
C ARG A 74 -27.23 -23.13 18.24
N GLU A 75 -27.29 -23.43 16.94
CA GLU A 75 -28.11 -24.52 16.38
C GLU A 75 -27.72 -25.88 16.94
N LEU A 76 -26.42 -26.18 17.01
CA LEU A 76 -25.93 -27.45 17.59
C LEU A 76 -26.23 -27.53 19.09
N LYS A 77 -26.09 -26.40 19.80
CA LYS A 77 -26.45 -26.33 21.23
C LYS A 77 -27.94 -26.59 21.44
N THR A 78 -28.82 -26.01 20.61
CA THR A 78 -30.27 -26.25 20.70
C THR A 78 -30.65 -27.68 20.29
N SER A 79 -29.85 -28.30 19.42
CA SER A 79 -30.02 -29.70 19.00
C SER A 79 -29.49 -30.72 20.02
N GLY A 80 -29.02 -30.27 21.19
CA GLY A 80 -28.56 -31.15 22.27
C GLY A 80 -27.13 -31.69 22.12
N VAL A 81 -26.34 -31.16 21.18
CA VAL A 81 -24.93 -31.58 21.02
C VAL A 81 -24.11 -31.19 22.24
N ALA A 82 -23.27 -32.11 22.71
CA ALA A 82 -22.45 -31.87 23.90
C ALA A 82 -21.38 -30.79 23.65
N PRO A 83 -21.07 -29.95 24.64
CA PRO A 83 -20.03 -28.93 24.52
C PRO A 83 -18.62 -29.47 24.21
N SER A 84 -18.34 -30.74 24.54
CA SER A 84 -17.11 -31.47 24.21
C SER A 84 -16.95 -31.63 22.70
N ASP A 85 -18.03 -32.01 22.03
CA ASP A 85 -18.03 -32.34 20.60
C ASP A 85 -17.93 -31.07 19.75
N MET A 86 -18.38 -29.95 20.32
CA MET A 86 -18.24 -28.62 19.73
C MET A 86 -16.90 -27.93 20.05
N ALA A 87 -15.93 -28.61 20.69
CA ALA A 87 -14.65 -27.99 21.06
C ALA A 87 -13.89 -27.43 19.85
N SER A 88 -13.87 -28.15 18.73
CA SER A 88 -13.25 -27.70 17.48
C SER A 88 -13.94 -26.46 16.91
N LEU A 89 -15.28 -26.39 16.98
CA LEU A 89 -16.05 -25.23 16.55
C LEU A 89 -15.74 -24.00 17.43
N LYS A 90 -15.66 -24.16 18.75
CA LYS A 90 -15.24 -23.09 19.67
C LYS A 90 -13.84 -22.58 19.36
N ARG A 91 -12.89 -23.47 19.07
CA ARG A 91 -11.52 -23.09 18.66
C ARG A 91 -11.53 -22.31 17.36
N LYS A 92 -12.34 -22.73 16.37
CA LYS A 92 -12.48 -22.01 15.09
C LYS A 92 -13.06 -20.60 15.29
N ILE A 93 -14.12 -20.45 16.09
CA ILE A 93 -14.69 -19.14 16.45
C ILE A 93 -13.63 -18.25 17.11
N LYS A 94 -12.85 -18.78 18.05
CA LYS A 94 -11.77 -18.03 18.71
C LYS A 94 -10.68 -17.61 17.72
N HIS A 95 -10.34 -18.47 16.77
CA HIS A 95 -9.38 -18.17 15.72
C HIS A 95 -9.86 -17.03 14.81
N VAL A 96 -11.09 -17.11 14.32
CA VAL A 96 -11.69 -16.05 13.47
C VAL A 96 -11.72 -14.71 14.21
N LYS A 97 -12.15 -14.70 15.48
CA LYS A 97 -12.10 -13.50 16.33
C LYS A 97 -10.69 -12.91 16.46
N ARG A 98 -9.66 -13.76 16.53
CA ARG A 98 -8.26 -13.31 16.56
C ARG A 98 -7.86 -12.68 15.22
N GLN A 99 -8.22 -13.28 14.10
CA GLN A 99 -7.94 -12.71 12.77
C GLN A 99 -8.59 -11.33 12.61
N ILE A 100 -9.86 -11.18 13.00
CA ILE A 100 -10.55 -9.88 12.97
C ILE A 100 -9.76 -8.82 13.75
N ARG A 101 -9.21 -9.16 14.91
CA ARG A 101 -8.40 -8.21 15.71
C ARG A 101 -7.12 -7.80 14.98
N ILE A 102 -6.39 -8.77 14.42
CA ILE A 102 -5.15 -8.51 13.67
C ILE A 102 -5.44 -7.59 12.48
N TYR A 103 -6.42 -7.92 11.64
CA TYR A 103 -6.75 -7.09 10.48
C TYR A 103 -7.29 -5.72 10.87
N ARG A 104 -8.00 -5.59 12.00
CA ARG A 104 -8.38 -4.27 12.53
C ARG A 104 -7.18 -3.45 12.97
N GLU A 105 -6.17 -4.06 13.59
CA GLU A 105 -4.93 -3.39 13.96
C GLU A 105 -4.17 -2.92 12.72
N MET A 106 -4.09 -3.75 11.68
CA MET A 106 -3.53 -3.35 10.38
C MET A 106 -4.33 -2.21 9.75
N GLY A 107 -5.67 -2.29 9.79
CA GLY A 107 -6.56 -1.26 9.23
C GLY A 107 -6.51 0.10 9.95
N LYS A 108 -6.00 0.17 11.18
CA LYS A 108 -5.76 1.47 11.84
C LYS A 108 -4.70 2.29 11.12
N ARG A 109 -3.70 1.64 10.51
CA ARG A 109 -2.64 2.30 9.74
C ARG A 109 -3.23 3.03 8.53
N CYS A 110 -4.23 2.44 7.89
CA CYS A 110 -4.98 3.06 6.81
C CYS A 110 -5.70 4.35 7.20
N GLN A 111 -6.19 4.46 8.44
CA GLN A 111 -6.88 5.67 8.91
C GLN A 111 -5.91 6.81 9.23
N THR A 112 -4.71 6.48 9.72
CA THR A 112 -3.67 7.48 10.01
C THR A 112 -3.11 8.17 8.76
N HIS A 113 -3.11 7.51 7.60
CA HIS A 113 -2.65 8.11 6.34
C HIS A 113 -3.72 8.97 5.64
N GLN A 114 -5.02 8.70 5.85
CA GLN A 114 -6.11 9.48 5.24
C GLN A 114 -6.47 10.78 6.00
N GLY A 115 -6.05 10.91 7.26
CA GLY A 115 -6.40 12.05 8.13
C GLY A 115 -5.27 13.04 8.42
N ARG A 116 -4.04 12.78 7.98
CA ARG A 116 -2.89 13.67 8.22
C ARG A 116 -2.45 14.33 6.92
N SER A 117 -3.32 15.17 6.37
CA SER A 117 -2.85 16.28 5.54
C SER A 117 -1.97 17.14 6.45
N VAL A 118 -0.66 16.93 6.34
CA VAL A 118 0.34 17.80 6.95
C VAL A 118 0.20 19.12 6.21
N THR A 119 -0.61 20.04 6.73
CA THR A 119 -0.40 21.45 6.48
C THR A 119 0.90 21.83 7.16
N SER A 120 2.03 21.46 6.57
CA SER A 120 3.28 22.15 6.79
C SER A 120 3.10 23.53 6.18
N ARG A 121 2.48 24.44 6.94
CA ARG A 121 2.76 25.87 6.76
C ARG A 121 4.26 25.97 6.95
N GLY A 122 4.98 26.06 5.85
CA GLY A 122 6.37 26.45 5.85
C GLY A 122 6.45 27.79 6.55
N GLN A 123 6.93 27.79 7.78
CA GLN A 123 7.61 28.94 8.32
C GLN A 123 8.89 29.05 7.49
N THR A 124 8.83 29.83 6.41
CA THR A 124 10.03 30.44 5.85
C THR A 124 10.52 31.44 6.89
N PRO A 125 11.71 31.28 7.48
CA PRO A 125 12.35 32.39 8.16
C PRO A 125 12.75 33.39 7.07
N GLU A 126 12.20 34.59 7.13
CA GLU A 126 12.72 35.72 6.36
C GLU A 126 14.18 35.93 6.79
N PHE A 127 15.10 35.64 5.88
CA PHE A 127 16.47 36.14 5.97
C PHE A 127 16.41 37.66 5.79
N THR A 128 16.47 38.40 6.89
CA THR A 128 16.72 39.84 6.86
C THR A 128 18.19 40.08 6.50
N SER A 129 18.44 40.27 5.21
CA SER A 129 19.64 40.90 4.70
C SER A 129 19.57 42.41 4.91
N GLN A 130 20.44 42.91 5.79
CA GLN A 130 21.07 44.23 5.90
C GLN A 130 20.54 45.40 5.05
N GLN A 131 20.35 46.55 5.72
CA GLN A 131 21.01 47.82 5.37
C GLN A 131 21.38 48.58 6.64
#